data_AF-A0A1G2VMA0-F1
#
_entry.id   AF-A0A1G2VMA0-F1
#
_cell.length_a   1.000
_cell.length_b   1.000
_cell.length_c   1.000
_cell.angle_alpha   90.00
_cell.angle_beta   90.00
_cell.angle_gamma   90.00
#
_symmetry.space_group_name_H-M   'P 1'
#
loop_
_entity.id
_entity.type
_entity.pdbx_description
1 polymer ?
#
loop_
_entity_poly.entity_id
_entity_poly.type
_entity_poly.pdbx_seq_one_letter_code
_entity_poly.pdbx_strand_id
1 'polypeptide(L)'
;MEAPTNAQKPTINNISAVGIIYPQFNPFRIFIEMKDSGYPRKAFATKLLCIGGNWIGTNAKSDANPRATYVREIYEELCLDRAIASTLELTQLFGDATVNYTVAKADVPATDEDVMDLNTIKASIAKNAAWFDDYLNFVPKTVFDRADPNNTVGDHRSLCSVFAVGLPNDLWIKLERLQKKFGNLSNESITVVTTLSEIVQTGWQTAWGQDRVLQDFFLNKINRKPKPIPRLVCEVENFPIMDSITMTRQAEGGFSSYDQYLARYEVLKRP
;
A
#
# COMPACT_ATOMS: atom_id res chain seq x y z
N MET A 1 -4.77 -24.65 -39.86
CA MET A 1 -4.61 -24.23 -38.45
C MET A 1 -4.21 -22.77 -38.49
N GLU A 2 -5.16 -21.88 -38.22
CA GLU A 2 -4.86 -20.45 -38.08
C GLU A 2 -4.02 -20.27 -36.82
N ALA A 3 -2.88 -19.59 -36.96
CA ALA A 3 -2.08 -19.19 -35.81
C ALA A 3 -2.96 -18.32 -34.89
N PRO A 4 -2.92 -18.52 -33.56
CA PRO A 4 -3.69 -17.67 -32.66
C PRO A 4 -3.31 -16.22 -32.93
N THR A 5 -4.30 -15.41 -33.29
CA THR A 5 -4.17 -13.96 -33.39
C THR A 5 -3.53 -13.45 -32.10
N ASN A 6 -2.41 -12.73 -32.20
CA ASN A 6 -1.78 -12.05 -31.08
C ASN A 6 -2.82 -11.13 -30.42
N ALA A 7 -3.53 -11.62 -29.41
CA ALA A 7 -4.42 -10.80 -28.62
C ALA A 7 -3.57 -9.67 -28.03
N GLN A 8 -3.91 -8.43 -28.36
CA GLN A 8 -3.18 -7.28 -27.86
C GLN A 8 -3.23 -7.30 -26.33
N LYS A 9 -2.06 -7.25 -25.69
CA LYS A 9 -1.97 -7.25 -24.23
C LYS A 9 -2.67 -6.01 -23.69
N PRO A 10 -3.48 -6.11 -22.62
CA PRO A 10 -3.98 -4.94 -21.93
C PRO A 10 -2.83 -4.08 -21.41
N THR A 11 -2.94 -2.77 -21.60
CA THR A 11 -1.95 -1.79 -21.13
C THR A 11 -2.22 -1.39 -19.68
N ILE A 12 -1.17 -1.35 -18.87
CA ILE A 12 -1.17 -0.79 -17.50
C ILE A 12 -0.04 0.23 -17.35
N ASN A 13 -0.22 1.21 -16.47
CA ASN A 13 0.76 2.26 -16.21
C ASN A 13 1.99 1.71 -15.49
N ASN A 14 1.80 0.91 -14.44
CA ASN A 14 2.89 0.34 -13.64
C ASN A 14 2.44 -0.89 -12.83
N ILE A 15 3.40 -1.49 -12.14
CA ILE A 15 3.17 -2.53 -11.14
C ILE A 15 3.62 -1.97 -9.78
N SER A 16 2.84 -2.22 -8.73
CA SER A 16 3.12 -1.84 -7.35
C SER A 16 3.03 -3.04 -6.42
N ALA A 17 3.63 -2.92 -5.23
CA ALA A 17 3.62 -3.95 -4.22
C ALA A 17 3.43 -3.34 -2.83
N VAL A 18 2.40 -3.78 -2.10
CA VAL A 18 2.00 -3.20 -0.80
C VAL A 18 1.74 -4.27 0.25
N GLY A 19 1.76 -3.87 1.53
CA GLY A 19 1.59 -4.75 2.67
C GLY A 19 0.47 -4.35 3.62
N ILE A 20 -0.34 -5.34 4.02
CA ILE A 20 -1.26 -5.26 5.15
C ILE A 20 -0.52 -5.81 6.37
N ILE A 21 -0.08 -4.93 7.27
CA ILE A 21 0.66 -5.29 8.48
C ILE A 21 -0.30 -5.30 9.67
N TYR A 22 -0.38 -6.41 10.39
CA TYR A 22 -1.35 -6.59 11.50
C TYR A 22 -0.76 -7.40 12.64
N PRO A 23 -1.23 -7.26 13.90
CA PRO A 23 -0.87 -8.19 14.96
C PRO A 23 -1.46 -9.56 14.65
N GLN A 24 -0.63 -10.60 14.69
CA GLN A 24 -1.06 -11.97 14.37
C GLN A 24 -2.27 -12.43 15.21
N PHE A 25 -2.37 -11.97 16.46
CA PHE A 25 -3.46 -12.30 17.37
C PHE A 25 -4.77 -11.54 17.09
N ASN A 26 -4.72 -10.40 16.38
CA ASN A 26 -5.90 -9.60 16.05
C ASN A 26 -5.76 -8.94 14.66
N PRO A 27 -6.19 -9.61 13.58
CA PRO A 27 -6.06 -9.08 12.22
C PRO A 27 -7.02 -7.92 11.91
N PHE A 28 -7.88 -7.50 12.84
CA PHE A 28 -8.79 -6.35 12.67
C PHE A 28 -8.19 -5.04 13.15
N ARG A 29 -6.91 -5.08 13.55
CA ARG A 29 -6.06 -3.94 13.84
C ARG A 29 -4.92 -3.97 12.84
N ILE A 30 -4.58 -2.82 12.26
CA ILE A 30 -3.55 -2.73 11.21
C ILE A 30 -2.60 -1.56 11.47
N PHE A 31 -1.38 -1.73 11.00
CA PHE A 31 -0.40 -0.66 10.84
C PHE A 31 -0.39 -0.26 9.36
N ILE A 32 -0.71 0.99 9.10
CA ILE A 32 -1.01 1.54 7.78
C ILE A 32 -0.44 2.95 7.67
N GLU A 33 -0.42 3.52 6.47
CA GLU A 33 -0.08 4.91 6.24
C GLU A 33 -1.31 5.77 5.94
N MET A 34 -1.15 7.08 6.09
CA MET A 34 -2.06 8.11 5.65
C MET A 34 -1.24 9.16 4.88
N LYS A 35 -1.71 9.51 3.69
CA LYS A 35 -1.11 10.62 2.94
C LYS A 35 -1.51 11.94 3.60
N ASP A 36 -0.58 12.88 3.72
CA ASP A 36 -0.87 14.18 4.31
C ASP A 36 -1.73 15.06 3.37
N SER A 37 -2.10 16.25 3.86
CA SER A 37 -2.86 17.24 3.07
C SER A 37 -2.07 17.83 1.90
N GLY A 38 -0.73 17.73 1.93
CA GLY A 38 0.17 18.22 0.90
C GLY A 38 0.45 17.20 -0.20
N TYR A 39 -0.12 15.98 -0.12
CA TYR A 39 0.11 14.93 -1.10
C TYR A 39 -0.19 15.41 -2.54
N PRO A 40 0.73 15.24 -3.50
CA PRO A 40 0.59 15.82 -4.84
C PRO A 40 -0.66 15.37 -5.60
N ARG A 41 -1.15 14.16 -5.34
CA ARG A 41 -2.42 13.68 -5.90
C ARG A 41 -3.55 14.05 -4.95
N LYS A 42 -4.11 15.26 -5.13
CA LYS A 42 -5.16 15.81 -4.26
C LYS A 42 -6.36 14.87 -4.03
N ALA A 43 -6.69 14.04 -5.01
CA ALA A 43 -7.74 13.01 -4.87
C ALA A 43 -7.47 12.02 -3.73
N PHE A 44 -6.21 11.85 -3.35
CA PHE A 44 -5.71 10.88 -2.37
C PHE A 44 -5.05 11.50 -1.15
N ALA A 45 -5.03 12.83 -1.05
CA ALA A 45 -4.65 13.52 0.19
C ALA A 45 -5.58 13.08 1.34
N THR A 46 -5.02 12.99 2.55
CA THR A 46 -5.70 12.59 3.79
C THR A 46 -6.42 11.25 3.74
N LYS A 47 -5.97 10.32 2.89
CA LYS A 47 -6.52 8.96 2.77
C LYS A 47 -5.52 7.92 3.22
N LEU A 48 -6.05 6.80 3.71
CA LEU A 48 -5.25 5.66 4.15
C LEU A 48 -4.61 4.92 2.96
N LEU A 49 -3.45 4.32 3.17
CA LEU A 49 -2.73 3.53 2.19
C LEU A 49 -1.88 2.45 2.87
N CYS A 50 -1.94 1.22 2.36
CA CYS A 50 -1.00 0.16 2.72
C CYS A 50 0.42 0.56 2.32
N ILE A 51 1.37 0.21 3.20
CA ILE A 51 2.79 0.53 3.07
C ILE A 51 3.39 -0.22 1.89
N GLY A 52 4.29 0.41 1.14
CA GLY A 52 4.90 -0.15 -0.07
C GLY A 52 4.85 0.83 -1.24
N GLY A 53 5.37 0.40 -2.38
CA GLY A 53 5.68 1.31 -3.48
C GLY A 53 5.66 0.64 -4.83
N ASN A 54 6.35 1.26 -5.78
CA ASN A 54 6.20 0.98 -7.19
C ASN A 54 7.43 0.28 -7.76
N TRP A 55 7.24 -0.59 -8.74
CA TRP A 55 8.33 -1.12 -9.55
C TRP A 55 8.75 -0.09 -10.60
N ILE A 56 9.41 0.98 -10.15
CA ILE A 56 9.85 2.10 -11.00
C ILE A 56 11.13 2.72 -10.44
N GLY A 57 11.89 3.38 -11.31
CA GLY A 57 13.09 4.10 -10.90
C GLY A 57 14.32 3.20 -10.76
N THR A 58 15.46 3.82 -10.44
CA THR A 58 16.77 3.13 -10.51
C THR A 58 16.91 2.06 -9.42
N ASN A 59 16.37 2.29 -8.23
CA ASN A 59 16.46 1.34 -7.10
C ASN A 59 15.66 0.05 -7.39
N ALA A 60 14.59 0.15 -8.16
CA ALA A 60 13.73 -0.99 -8.50
C ALA A 60 14.30 -1.91 -9.60
N LYS A 61 15.42 -1.53 -10.26
CA LYS A 61 16.06 -2.35 -11.30
C LYS A 61 16.54 -3.70 -10.79
N SER A 62 16.91 -3.77 -9.51
CA SER A 62 17.33 -5.01 -8.85
C SER A 62 16.18 -5.84 -8.29
N ASP A 63 14.94 -5.34 -8.36
CA ASP A 63 13.78 -6.06 -7.82
C ASP A 63 13.41 -7.21 -8.76
N ALA A 64 13.65 -8.45 -8.33
CA ALA A 64 13.37 -9.63 -9.14
C ALA A 64 11.87 -9.98 -9.26
N ASN A 65 11.03 -9.48 -8.35
CA ASN A 65 9.59 -9.75 -8.27
C ASN A 65 8.89 -8.73 -7.36
N PRO A 66 7.54 -8.69 -7.31
CA PRO A 66 6.81 -7.75 -6.46
C PRO A 66 7.14 -7.87 -4.97
N ARG A 67 7.47 -9.07 -4.47
CA ARG A 67 7.90 -9.22 -3.07
C ARG A 67 9.22 -8.51 -2.81
N ALA A 68 10.16 -8.54 -3.77
CA ALA A 68 11.41 -7.80 -3.67
C ALA A 68 11.16 -6.28 -3.60
N THR A 69 10.25 -5.76 -4.44
CA THR A 69 9.80 -4.37 -4.35
C THR A 69 9.20 -4.05 -2.99
N TYR A 70 8.20 -4.82 -2.52
CA TYR A 70 7.64 -4.60 -1.19
C TYR A 70 8.70 -4.62 -0.08
N VAL A 71 9.65 -5.56 -0.12
CA VAL A 71 10.72 -5.64 0.87
C VAL A 71 11.61 -4.40 0.81
N ARG A 72 12.05 -3.96 -0.37
CA ARG A 72 12.86 -2.74 -0.53
C ARG A 72 12.14 -1.53 0.07
N GLU A 73 10.87 -1.33 -0.27
CA GLU A 73 10.05 -0.21 0.22
C GLU A 73 9.93 -0.21 1.75
N ILE A 74 9.75 -1.37 2.39
CA ILE A 74 9.74 -1.47 3.86
C ILE A 74 11.06 -0.98 4.48
N TYR A 75 12.20 -1.19 3.82
CA TYR A 75 13.48 -0.71 4.32
C TYR A 75 13.71 0.78 4.04
N GLU A 76 13.23 1.30 2.91
CA GLU A 76 13.34 2.70 2.49
C GLU A 76 12.37 3.62 3.26
N GLU A 77 11.10 3.21 3.39
CA GLU A 77 10.04 4.04 3.96
C GLU A 77 10.10 4.10 5.49
N LEU A 78 10.21 2.95 6.16
CA LEU A 78 10.14 2.92 7.62
C LEU A 78 11.43 3.47 8.23
N CYS A 79 11.38 4.55 8.99
CA CYS A 79 12.58 5.15 9.60
C CYS A 79 12.24 5.99 10.83
N LEU A 80 13.20 6.11 11.74
CA LEU A 80 13.11 7.01 12.90
C LEU A 80 13.57 8.43 12.55
N ASP A 81 14.48 8.56 11.60
CA ASP A 81 15.06 9.84 11.20
C ASP A 81 14.06 10.71 10.43
N ARG A 82 14.21 12.03 10.57
CA ARG A 82 13.53 13.01 9.72
C ARG A 82 14.25 13.09 8.38
N ALA A 83 13.96 12.17 7.47
CA ALA A 83 14.37 12.29 6.09
C ALA A 83 13.42 13.23 5.33
N ILE A 84 13.94 13.95 4.33
CA ILE A 84 13.13 14.67 3.36
C ILE A 84 12.51 13.63 2.42
N ALA A 85 11.19 13.62 2.30
CA ALA A 85 10.49 12.80 1.33
C ALA A 85 10.70 13.36 -0.08
N SER A 86 10.89 12.49 -1.06
CA SER A 86 11.02 12.84 -2.46
C SER A 86 9.84 12.31 -3.24
N THR A 87 9.16 13.16 -4.02
CA THR A 87 8.09 12.69 -4.94
C THR A 87 8.64 12.21 -6.29
N LEU A 88 9.89 11.74 -6.33
CA LEU A 88 10.53 11.29 -7.57
C LEU A 88 9.76 10.13 -8.22
N GLU A 89 9.23 9.19 -7.42
CA GLU A 89 8.41 8.11 -7.96
C GLU A 89 7.15 8.64 -8.65
N LEU A 90 6.46 9.59 -8.02
CA LEU A 90 5.26 10.22 -8.61
C LEU A 90 5.60 10.99 -9.89
N THR A 91 6.76 11.63 -9.91
CA THR A 91 7.30 12.30 -11.11
C THR A 91 7.50 11.30 -12.23
N GLN A 92 8.10 10.16 -11.95
CA GLN A 92 8.29 9.09 -12.94
C GLN A 92 6.94 8.50 -13.38
N LEU A 93 6.01 8.29 -12.46
CA LEU A 93 4.68 7.71 -12.71
C LEU A 93 3.71 8.61 -13.46
N PHE A 94 3.86 9.93 -13.38
CA PHE A 94 2.87 10.85 -13.94
C PHE A 94 3.44 11.99 -14.79
N GLY A 95 4.75 12.27 -14.70
CA GLY A 95 5.42 13.32 -15.46
C GLY A 95 5.37 14.71 -14.82
N ASP A 96 5.07 14.80 -13.52
CA ASP A 96 4.97 16.08 -12.80
C ASP A 96 6.32 16.60 -12.30
N ALA A 97 6.37 17.86 -11.88
CA ALA A 97 7.56 18.41 -11.22
C ALA A 97 7.80 17.76 -9.85
N THR A 98 9.06 17.43 -9.53
CA THR A 98 9.46 16.94 -8.21
C THR A 98 9.12 17.96 -7.13
N VAL A 99 8.38 17.53 -6.11
CA VAL A 99 8.14 18.28 -4.89
C VAL A 99 8.83 17.54 -3.76
N ASN A 100 9.62 18.26 -2.96
CA ASN A 100 10.15 17.72 -1.73
C ASN A 100 9.26 18.19 -0.58
N TYR A 101 8.89 17.29 0.31
CA TYR A 101 8.15 17.63 1.52
C TYR A 101 8.68 16.84 2.71
N THR A 102 8.39 17.33 3.91
CA THR A 102 8.75 16.65 5.16
C THR A 102 7.49 16.26 5.86
N VAL A 103 7.35 14.98 6.19
CA VAL A 103 6.26 14.53 7.07
C VAL A 103 6.62 14.87 8.51
N ALA A 104 5.65 15.38 9.26
CA ALA A 104 5.85 15.69 10.67
C ALA A 104 6.22 14.43 11.48
N LYS A 105 7.29 14.53 12.26
CA LYS A 105 7.72 13.53 13.26
C LYS A 105 7.97 14.21 14.60
N ALA A 106 7.76 13.52 15.71
CA ALA A 106 8.11 14.06 17.02
C ALA A 106 9.60 14.40 17.09
N ASP A 107 9.95 15.47 17.80
CA ASP A 107 11.34 15.92 17.95
C ASP A 107 12.03 15.15 19.08
N VAL A 108 12.17 13.84 18.89
CA VAL A 108 12.70 12.93 19.90
C VAL A 108 13.88 12.16 19.29
N PRO A 109 15.08 12.21 19.89
CA PRO A 109 16.22 11.45 19.40
C PRO A 109 16.00 9.94 19.57
N ALA A 110 16.36 9.17 18.55
CA ALA A 110 16.33 7.72 18.60
C ALA A 110 17.49 7.18 19.45
N THR A 111 17.21 6.16 20.28
CA THR A 111 18.25 5.39 20.96
C THR A 111 18.69 4.21 20.08
N ASP A 112 19.83 3.61 20.40
CA ASP A 112 20.29 2.38 19.72
C ASP A 112 19.25 1.24 19.83
N GLU A 113 18.57 1.14 20.98
CA GLU A 113 17.48 0.17 21.18
C GLU A 113 16.30 0.43 20.24
N ASP A 114 15.92 1.69 20.01
CA ASP A 114 14.84 2.02 19.07
C ASP A 114 15.20 1.62 17.64
N VAL A 115 16.44 1.89 17.23
CA VAL A 115 16.95 1.52 15.90
C VAL A 115 16.99 0.00 15.75
N MET A 116 17.46 -0.72 16.77
CA MET A 116 17.47 -2.18 16.78
C MET A 116 16.04 -2.77 16.72
N ASP A 117 15.10 -2.20 17.47
CA ASP A 117 13.70 -2.63 17.45
C ASP A 117 13.07 -2.41 16.07
N LEU A 118 13.25 -1.22 15.47
CA LEU A 118 12.73 -0.94 14.14
C LEU A 118 13.32 -1.90 13.09
N ASN A 119 14.63 -2.14 13.13
CA ASN A 119 15.29 -3.06 12.20
C ASN A 119 14.80 -4.50 12.37
N THR A 120 14.56 -4.93 13.62
CA THR A 120 13.97 -6.24 13.91
C THR A 120 12.55 -6.36 13.35
N ILE A 121 11.74 -5.30 13.49
CA ILE A 121 10.40 -5.22 12.92
C ILE A 121 10.46 -5.29 11.39
N LYS A 122 11.29 -4.48 10.72
CA LYS A 122 11.49 -4.51 9.27
C LYS A 122 11.87 -5.90 8.77
N ALA A 123 12.84 -6.54 9.43
CA ALA A 123 13.28 -7.89 9.08
C ALA A 123 12.15 -8.92 9.23
N SER A 124 11.33 -8.81 10.28
CA SER A 124 10.17 -9.67 10.48
C SER A 124 9.08 -9.45 9.42
N ILE A 125 8.81 -8.19 9.05
CA ILE A 125 7.88 -7.86 7.97
C ILE A 125 8.36 -8.47 6.66
N ALA A 126 9.62 -8.23 6.31
CA ALA A 126 10.24 -8.73 5.09
C ALA A 126 10.28 -10.26 5.04
N LYS A 127 10.50 -10.95 6.17
CA LYS A 127 10.52 -12.41 6.24
C LYS A 127 9.13 -13.01 6.11
N ASN A 128 8.15 -12.45 6.82
CA ASN A 128 6.80 -13.02 6.97
C ASN A 128 5.79 -12.49 5.93
N ALA A 129 6.24 -11.72 4.95
CA ALA A 129 5.43 -11.26 3.82
C ALA A 129 4.91 -12.44 2.99
N ALA A 130 3.67 -12.85 3.27
CA ALA A 130 2.94 -13.85 2.51
C ALA A 130 2.09 -13.16 1.45
N TRP A 131 2.11 -13.66 0.23
CA TRP A 131 1.23 -13.17 -0.83
C TRP A 131 -0.23 -13.34 -0.39
N PHE A 132 -1.01 -12.27 -0.51
CA PHE A 132 -2.44 -12.25 -0.23
C PHE A 132 -3.25 -12.38 -1.51
N ASP A 133 -3.07 -11.42 -2.42
CA ASP A 133 -3.66 -11.47 -3.76
C ASP A 133 -3.02 -10.42 -4.69
N ASP A 134 -3.33 -10.50 -5.98
CA ASP A 134 -3.01 -9.47 -6.96
C ASP A 134 -4.30 -8.78 -7.44
N TYR A 135 -4.26 -7.46 -7.58
CA TYR A 135 -5.41 -6.67 -8.01
C TYR A 135 -5.07 -5.77 -9.18
N LEU A 136 -5.99 -5.65 -10.12
CA LEU A 136 -5.96 -4.61 -11.14
C LEU A 136 -6.75 -3.41 -10.64
N ASN A 137 -6.05 -2.32 -10.39
CA ASN A 137 -6.61 -1.04 -10.01
C ASN A 137 -6.89 -0.20 -11.25
N PHE A 138 -8.01 0.52 -11.25
CA PHE A 138 -8.33 1.54 -12.23
C PHE A 138 -8.93 2.76 -11.57
N VAL A 139 -8.27 3.90 -11.77
CA VAL A 139 -8.71 5.22 -11.36
C VAL A 139 -9.03 6.02 -12.61
N PRO A 140 -10.31 6.31 -12.89
CA PRO A 140 -10.67 7.10 -14.05
C PRO A 140 -10.24 8.56 -13.86
N LYS A 141 -9.96 9.24 -14.98
CA LYS A 141 -9.59 10.66 -15.03
C LYS A 141 -10.51 11.56 -14.20
N THR A 142 -11.81 11.24 -14.21
CA THR A 142 -12.84 12.00 -13.48
C THR A 142 -12.66 12.02 -11.97
N VAL A 143 -11.93 11.06 -11.38
CA VAL A 143 -11.55 11.11 -9.96
C VAL A 143 -10.51 12.19 -9.72
N PHE A 144 -9.51 12.30 -10.60
CA PHE A 144 -8.48 13.33 -10.51
C PHE A 144 -9.06 14.72 -10.80
N ASP A 145 -9.89 14.85 -11.85
CA ASP A 145 -10.49 16.14 -12.26
C ASP A 145 -11.39 16.74 -11.18
N ARG A 146 -12.12 15.89 -10.43
CA ARG A 146 -12.96 16.34 -9.30
C ARG A 146 -12.14 16.92 -8.15
N ALA A 147 -10.93 16.41 -7.94
CA ALA A 147 -10.06 16.83 -6.83
C ALA A 147 -9.08 17.95 -7.21
N ASP A 148 -8.75 18.07 -8.49
CA ASP A 148 -7.88 19.11 -9.02
C ASP A 148 -8.38 19.63 -10.38
N PRO A 149 -8.95 20.83 -10.45
CA PRO A 149 -9.42 21.44 -11.71
C PRO A 149 -8.32 21.60 -12.77
N ASN A 150 -7.04 21.63 -12.36
CA ASN A 150 -5.89 21.76 -13.25
C ASN A 150 -5.25 20.40 -13.61
N ASN A 151 -5.92 19.29 -13.29
CA ASN A 151 -5.38 17.96 -13.51
C ASN A 151 -5.07 17.66 -14.99
N THR A 152 -3.84 17.23 -15.23
CA THR A 152 -3.36 16.74 -16.53
C THR A 152 -3.29 15.21 -16.60
N VAL A 153 -3.40 14.52 -15.47
CA VAL A 153 -3.31 13.06 -15.39
C VAL A 153 -4.55 12.45 -16.03
N GLY A 154 -4.34 11.53 -16.98
CA GLY A 154 -5.41 10.76 -17.59
C GLY A 154 -5.94 9.64 -16.70
N ASP A 155 -6.58 8.67 -17.32
CA ASP A 155 -6.89 7.39 -16.69
C ASP A 155 -5.62 6.71 -16.17
N HIS A 156 -5.72 6.10 -14.99
CA HIS A 156 -4.61 5.36 -14.38
C HIS A 156 -5.01 3.92 -14.11
N ARG A 157 -4.23 2.96 -14.62
CA ARG A 157 -4.36 1.53 -14.42
C ARG A 157 -3.08 0.99 -13.83
N SER A 158 -3.15 0.31 -12.71
CA SER A 158 -1.97 -0.31 -12.11
C SER A 158 -2.28 -1.70 -11.62
N LEU A 159 -1.26 -2.55 -11.63
CA LEU A 159 -1.37 -3.83 -10.96
C LEU A 159 -0.75 -3.71 -9.57
N CYS A 160 -1.48 -4.13 -8.55
CA CYS A 160 -1.05 -4.07 -7.17
C CYS A 160 -0.94 -5.49 -6.59
N SER A 161 0.27 -5.94 -6.33
CA SER A 161 0.51 -7.15 -5.52
C SER A 161 0.39 -6.83 -4.05
N VAL A 162 -0.42 -7.60 -3.32
CA VAL A 162 -0.70 -7.36 -1.91
C VAL A 162 -0.13 -8.49 -1.07
N PHE A 163 0.60 -8.13 -0.02
CA PHE A 163 1.15 -9.05 0.96
C PHE A 163 0.45 -8.87 2.30
N ALA A 164 0.18 -9.97 3.00
CA ALA A 164 -0.36 -9.96 4.35
C ALA A 164 0.73 -10.36 5.35
N VAL A 165 0.97 -9.52 6.36
CA VAL A 165 2.05 -9.69 7.34
C VAL A 165 1.48 -9.72 8.75
N GLY A 166 1.38 -10.92 9.33
CA GLY A 166 1.03 -11.08 10.74
C GLY A 166 2.27 -10.95 11.62
N LEU A 167 2.38 -9.86 12.37
CA LEU A 167 3.48 -9.65 13.32
C LEU A 167 3.26 -10.44 14.62
N PRO A 168 4.27 -11.16 15.12
CA PRO A 168 4.29 -11.69 16.47
C PRO A 168 3.99 -10.61 17.52
N ASN A 169 3.36 -11.01 18.64
CA ASN A 169 2.86 -10.09 19.65
C ASN A 169 3.96 -9.19 20.26
N ASP A 170 5.14 -9.75 20.51
CA ASP A 170 6.30 -9.01 21.03
C ASP A 170 6.77 -7.92 20.06
N LEU A 171 6.83 -8.22 18.76
CA LEU A 171 7.20 -7.25 17.73
C LEU A 171 6.11 -6.19 17.50
N TRP A 172 4.84 -6.58 17.60
CA TRP A 172 3.73 -5.65 17.52
C TRP A 172 3.76 -4.63 18.68
N ILE A 173 4.02 -5.10 19.92
CA ILE A 173 4.17 -4.21 21.09
C ILE A 173 5.33 -3.23 20.88
N LYS A 174 6.46 -3.67 20.31
CA LYS A 174 7.58 -2.80 19.95
C LYS A 174 7.18 -1.76 18.90
N LEU A 175 6.45 -2.16 17.87
CA LEU A 175 5.94 -1.25 16.84
C LEU A 175 5.02 -0.18 17.45
N GLU A 176 4.10 -0.56 18.34
CA GLU A 176 3.24 0.40 19.04
C GLU A 176 4.02 1.35 19.94
N ARG A 177 5.04 0.84 20.65
CA ARG A 177 5.93 1.66 21.48
C ARG A 177 6.66 2.71 20.65
N LEU A 178 7.24 2.31 19.51
CA LEU A 178 7.91 3.22 18.58
C LEU A 178 6.91 4.23 17.99
N GLN A 179 5.75 3.77 17.52
CA GLN A 179 4.69 4.65 16.98
C GLN A 179 4.27 5.70 18.01
N LYS A 180 4.09 5.30 19.27
CA LYS A 180 3.73 6.21 20.37
C LYS A 180 4.85 7.21 20.69
N LYS A 181 6.12 6.77 20.64
CA LYS A 181 7.27 7.62 20.96
C LYS A 181 7.57 8.65 19.87
N PHE A 182 7.56 8.23 18.61
CA PHE A 182 7.98 9.07 17.48
C PHE A 182 6.81 9.71 16.73
N GLY A 183 5.58 9.23 16.95
CA GLY A 183 4.35 9.71 16.30
C GLY A 183 4.21 9.26 14.85
N ASN A 184 5.30 9.17 14.10
CA ASN A 184 5.34 8.69 12.73
C ASN A 184 6.64 7.92 12.48
N LEU A 185 6.52 6.77 11.81
CA LEU A 185 7.59 5.83 11.51
C LEU A 185 7.90 5.73 10.02
N SER A 186 7.31 6.57 9.17
CA SER A 186 7.58 6.65 7.72
C SER A 186 8.21 7.99 7.37
N ASN A 187 9.13 8.04 6.39
CA ASN A 187 9.62 9.28 5.81
C ASN A 187 8.68 9.85 4.74
N GLU A 188 7.83 9.05 4.10
CA GLU A 188 7.01 9.46 2.95
C GLU A 188 5.54 9.70 3.28
N SER A 189 5.05 9.09 4.35
CA SER A 189 3.66 9.22 4.80
C SER A 189 3.57 9.38 6.32
N ILE A 190 2.36 9.62 6.81
CA ILE A 190 2.03 9.54 8.24
C ILE A 190 1.66 8.10 8.56
N THR A 191 2.41 7.42 9.43
CA THR A 191 2.03 6.08 9.89
C THR A 191 0.93 6.15 10.95
N VAL A 192 0.03 5.17 10.91
CA VAL A 192 -1.13 5.07 11.79
C VAL A 192 -1.31 3.61 12.22
N VAL A 193 -1.62 3.40 13.49
CA VAL A 193 -2.18 2.12 13.97
C VAL A 193 -3.66 2.31 14.18
N THR A 194 -4.48 1.59 13.43
CA THR A 194 -5.95 1.73 13.47
C THR A 194 -6.66 0.39 13.52
N THR A 195 -7.98 0.41 13.69
CA THR A 195 -8.85 -0.76 13.69
C THR A 195 -9.92 -0.66 12.61
N LEU A 196 -10.46 -1.80 12.18
CA LEU A 196 -11.64 -1.84 11.32
C LEU A 196 -12.77 -0.95 11.86
N SER A 197 -13.08 -1.06 13.15
CA SER A 197 -14.15 -0.27 13.77
C SER A 197 -13.88 1.24 13.72
N GLU A 198 -12.63 1.65 13.94
CA GLU A 198 -12.23 3.07 13.87
C GLU A 198 -12.33 3.60 12.43
N ILE A 199 -11.85 2.84 11.44
CA ILE A 199 -11.96 3.20 10.01
C ILE A 199 -13.44 3.45 9.65
N VAL A 200 -14.33 2.54 10.03
CA VAL A 200 -15.77 2.64 9.76
C VAL A 200 -16.39 3.82 10.49
N GLN A 201 -16.11 3.98 11.78
CA GLN A 201 -16.67 5.05 12.60
C GLN A 201 -16.25 6.45 12.15
N THR A 202 -14.99 6.60 11.74
CA THR A 202 -14.43 7.89 11.27
C THR A 202 -14.76 8.16 9.81
N GLY A 203 -15.19 7.15 9.05
CA GLY A 203 -15.38 7.25 7.61
C GLY A 203 -14.07 7.40 6.84
N TRP A 204 -12.95 6.88 7.37
CA TRP A 204 -11.66 6.96 6.69
C TRP A 204 -11.69 6.18 5.37
N GLN A 205 -11.49 6.92 4.28
CA GLN A 205 -11.32 6.35 2.96
C GLN A 205 -9.86 5.97 2.72
N THR A 206 -9.65 4.99 1.86
CA THR A 206 -8.31 4.64 1.36
C THR A 206 -8.04 5.29 0.00
N ALA A 207 -6.78 5.46 -0.34
CA ALA A 207 -6.36 5.85 -1.67
C ALA A 207 -6.23 4.63 -2.62
N TRP A 208 -6.26 4.91 -3.92
CA TRP A 208 -5.98 3.94 -4.98
C TRP A 208 -6.84 2.66 -4.93
N GLY A 209 -8.07 2.72 -4.40
CA GLY A 209 -8.99 1.59 -4.37
C GLY A 209 -8.67 0.50 -3.34
N GLN A 210 -7.72 0.74 -2.43
CA GLN A 210 -7.30 -0.24 -1.43
C GLN A 210 -8.37 -0.55 -0.38
N ASP A 211 -9.50 0.17 -0.40
CA ASP A 211 -10.67 -0.06 0.43
C ASP A 211 -11.28 -1.42 0.14
N ARG A 212 -11.31 -1.83 -1.15
CA ARG A 212 -11.74 -3.17 -1.55
C ARG A 212 -10.75 -4.23 -1.09
N VAL A 213 -9.44 -3.95 -1.15
CA VAL A 213 -8.38 -4.88 -0.71
C VAL A 213 -8.49 -5.13 0.80
N LEU A 214 -8.68 -4.08 1.59
CA LEU A 214 -8.85 -4.19 3.04
C LEU A 214 -10.18 -4.86 3.39
N GLN A 215 -11.27 -4.52 2.70
CA GLN A 215 -12.55 -5.20 2.86
C GLN A 215 -12.42 -6.71 2.60
N ASP A 216 -11.82 -7.10 1.48
CA ASP A 216 -11.52 -8.48 1.11
C ASP A 216 -10.65 -9.19 2.17
N PHE A 217 -9.62 -8.51 2.67
CA PHE A 217 -8.77 -9.02 3.74
C PHE A 217 -9.55 -9.27 5.02
N PHE A 218 -10.32 -8.31 5.51
CA PHE A 218 -11.10 -8.47 6.74
C PHE A 218 -12.17 -9.55 6.59
N LEU A 219 -12.90 -9.59 5.47
CA LEU A 219 -13.84 -10.68 5.14
C LEU A 219 -13.14 -12.04 5.19
N ASN A 220 -11.96 -12.16 4.57
CA ASN A 220 -11.20 -13.40 4.58
C ASN A 220 -10.82 -13.83 6.01
N LYS A 221 -10.45 -12.89 6.88
CA LYS A 221 -10.12 -13.17 8.29
C LYS A 221 -11.33 -13.53 9.13
N ILE A 222 -12.51 -12.96 8.85
CA ILE A 222 -13.77 -13.34 9.49
C ILE A 222 -14.17 -14.76 9.09
N ASN A 223 -14.14 -15.06 7.80
CA ASN A 223 -14.60 -16.35 7.25
C ASN A 223 -13.72 -17.53 7.67
N ARG A 224 -12.48 -17.28 8.10
CA ARG A 224 -11.60 -18.31 8.69
C ARG A 224 -11.93 -18.63 10.16
N LYS A 225 -12.76 -17.84 10.83
CA LYS A 225 -13.17 -18.13 12.22
C LYS A 225 -14.29 -19.17 12.23
N PRO A 226 -14.29 -20.14 13.18
CA PRO A 226 -15.35 -21.15 13.28
C PRO A 226 -16.75 -20.55 13.46
N LYS A 227 -16.83 -19.36 14.07
CA LYS A 227 -18.05 -18.58 14.23
C LYS A 227 -17.73 -17.13 13.85
N PRO A 228 -18.28 -16.62 12.73
CA PRO A 228 -18.21 -15.21 12.39
C PRO A 228 -18.77 -14.37 13.54
N ILE A 229 -18.12 -13.24 13.83
CA ILE A 229 -18.59 -12.28 14.83
C ILE A 229 -19.53 -11.32 14.07
N PRO A 230 -20.86 -11.32 14.31
CA PRO A 230 -21.80 -10.56 13.48
C PRO A 230 -21.48 -9.07 13.39
N ARG A 231 -21.00 -8.47 14.49
CA ARG A 231 -20.54 -7.08 14.51
C ARG A 231 -19.43 -6.82 13.50
N LEU A 232 -18.44 -7.70 13.39
CA LEU A 232 -17.34 -7.53 12.43
C LEU A 232 -17.83 -7.67 10.99
N VAL A 233 -18.79 -8.57 10.72
CA VAL A 233 -19.40 -8.69 9.37
C VAL A 233 -20.05 -7.36 8.98
N CYS A 234 -20.88 -6.81 9.87
CA CYS A 234 -21.52 -5.52 9.66
C CYS A 234 -20.50 -4.38 9.46
N GLU A 235 -19.42 -4.32 10.25
CA GLU A 235 -18.37 -3.32 10.08
C GLU A 235 -17.68 -3.44 8.71
N VAL A 236 -17.40 -4.66 8.22
CA VAL A 236 -16.80 -4.85 6.89
C VAL A 236 -17.76 -4.52 5.74
N GLU A 237 -19.06 -4.79 5.89
CA GLU A 237 -20.09 -4.39 4.93
C GLU A 237 -20.24 -2.86 4.85
N ASN A 238 -19.98 -2.15 5.94
CA ASN A 238 -20.00 -0.68 6.02
C ASN A 238 -18.62 -0.04 5.81
N PHE A 239 -17.64 -0.78 5.28
CA PHE A 239 -16.31 -0.23 5.02
C PHE A 239 -16.42 0.97 4.05
N PRO A 240 -15.78 2.12 4.33
CA PRO A 240 -15.88 3.30 3.45
C PRO A 240 -15.22 3.05 2.09
N ILE A 241 -16.05 2.97 1.05
CA ILE A 241 -15.61 2.74 -0.32
C ILE A 241 -15.47 4.07 -1.07
N MET A 242 -14.39 4.24 -1.83
CA MET A 242 -14.24 5.42 -2.71
C MET A 242 -14.92 5.16 -4.05
N ASP A 243 -15.94 5.95 -4.37
CA ASP A 243 -16.71 5.81 -5.62
C ASP A 243 -15.86 5.99 -6.87
N SER A 244 -16.29 5.37 -7.97
CA SER A 244 -15.70 5.46 -9.32
C SER A 244 -14.31 4.84 -9.49
N ILE A 245 -13.59 4.49 -8.42
CA ILE A 245 -12.37 3.68 -8.49
C ILE A 245 -12.76 2.21 -8.51
N THR A 246 -12.07 1.39 -9.29
CA THR A 246 -12.27 -0.07 -9.29
C THR A 246 -10.99 -0.79 -8.92
N MET A 247 -11.10 -1.82 -8.09
CA MET A 247 -10.02 -2.71 -7.74
C MET A 247 -10.52 -4.14 -7.95
N THR A 248 -9.99 -4.83 -8.96
CA THR A 248 -10.46 -6.16 -9.36
C THR A 248 -9.40 -7.20 -9.08
N ARG A 249 -9.71 -8.13 -8.18
CA ARG A 249 -8.88 -9.30 -7.88
C ARG A 249 -8.61 -10.09 -9.16
N GLN A 250 -7.36 -10.49 -9.37
CA GLN A 250 -6.98 -11.32 -10.51
C GLN A 250 -7.40 -12.77 -10.27
N ALA A 251 -8.08 -13.38 -11.24
CA ALA A 251 -8.63 -14.74 -11.10
C ALA A 251 -7.56 -15.83 -11.16
N GLU A 252 -6.45 -15.55 -11.85
CA GLU A 252 -5.32 -16.44 -11.96
C GLU A 252 -4.37 -16.14 -10.79
N GLY A 253 -4.05 -17.15 -10.00
CA GLY A 253 -3.25 -17.00 -8.77
C GLY A 253 -1.96 -16.22 -8.94
N GLY A 254 -1.41 -15.78 -7.81
CA GLY A 254 -0.39 -14.74 -7.74
C GLY A 254 0.78 -14.94 -8.66
N PHE A 255 1.13 -13.88 -9.39
CA PHE A 255 2.32 -13.92 -10.22
C PHE A 255 3.56 -13.80 -9.36
N SER A 256 4.50 -14.73 -9.53
CA SER A 256 5.71 -14.82 -8.74
C SER A 256 6.89 -14.03 -9.31
N SER A 257 6.77 -13.46 -10.51
CA SER A 257 7.83 -12.65 -11.14
C SER A 257 7.29 -11.58 -12.10
N TYR A 258 8.12 -10.55 -12.36
CA TYR A 258 7.81 -9.51 -13.34
C TYR A 258 7.67 -10.04 -14.76
N ASP A 259 8.40 -11.08 -15.14
CA ASP A 259 8.26 -11.69 -16.47
C ASP A 259 6.86 -12.25 -16.71
N GLN A 260 6.21 -12.81 -15.69
CA GLN A 260 4.84 -13.30 -15.84
C GLN A 260 3.85 -12.15 -16.03
N TYR A 261 4.06 -11.02 -15.34
CA TYR A 261 3.28 -9.80 -15.59
C TYR A 261 3.50 -9.28 -17.02
N LEU A 262 4.75 -9.17 -17.45
CA LEU A 262 5.11 -8.70 -18.78
C LEU A 262 4.64 -9.65 -19.89
N ALA A 263 4.43 -10.93 -19.58
CA ALA A 263 3.80 -11.88 -20.49
C ALA A 263 2.32 -11.56 -20.74
N ARG A 264 1.61 -10.97 -19.76
CA ARG A 264 0.17 -10.67 -19.86
C ARG A 264 -0.17 -9.22 -20.16
N TYR A 265 0.65 -8.29 -19.66
CA TYR A 265 0.40 -6.86 -19.72
C TYR A 265 1.48 -6.13 -20.51
N GLU A 266 1.07 -5.07 -21.20
CA GLU A 266 1.98 -4.03 -21.65
C GLU A 266 2.13 -3.01 -20.51
N VAL A 267 3.33 -2.87 -19.96
CA VAL A 267 3.60 -1.99 -18.81
C VAL A 267 4.32 -0.74 -19.29
N LEU A 268 3.67 0.42 -19.18
CA LEU A 268 4.18 1.69 -19.71
C LEU A 268 5.38 2.22 -18.92
N LYS A 269 5.38 2.04 -17.59
CA LYS A 269 6.40 2.58 -16.69
C LYS A 269 6.94 1.46 -15.80
N ARG A 270 8.25 1.23 -15.94
CA ARG A 270 9.05 0.21 -15.25
C ARG A 270 10.51 0.70 -15.15
N PRO A 271 11.37 0.05 -14.35
CA PRO A 271 12.74 0.51 -14.08
C PRO A 271 13.65 0.65 -15.31
#